data_AF-A0A6G3ZFH2-F1
#
_entry.id   AF-A0A6G3ZFH2-F1
#
_cell.length_a   1.000
_cell.length_b   1.000
_cell.length_c   1.000
_cell.angle_alpha   90.00
_cell.angle_beta   90.00
_cell.angle_gamma   90.00
#
_symmetry.space_group_name_H-M   'P 1'
#
loop_
_entity.id
_entity.type
_entity.pdbx_description
1 polymer ?
#
loop_
_entity_poly.entity_id
_entity_poly.type
_entity_poly.pdbx_seq_one_letter_code
_entity_poly.pdbx_strand_id
1 'polypeptide(L)' 'AIRNGTPMGLEAMQNLLNAWQRTRKPQTCPHGRPICLTLNESSLARYFRRSWVIGKSHGLEP' A
#
# COMPACT_ATOMS: atom_id res chain seq x y z
N ALA A 1 17.80 5.29 4.94
CA ALA A 1 16.40 5.73 4.80
C ALA A 1 16.30 6.62 3.57
N ILE A 2 15.21 6.51 2.81
CA ILE A 2 14.94 7.37 1.64
C ILE A 2 14.22 8.62 2.14
N ARG A 3 14.56 9.80 1.61
CA ARG A 3 13.91 11.05 1.99
C ARG A 3 12.62 11.24 1.19
N ASN A 4 11.65 11.94 1.77
CA ASN A 4 10.45 12.32 1.03
C ASN A 4 10.83 13.19 -0.18
N GLY A 5 10.17 12.96 -1.32
CA GLY A 5 10.44 13.67 -2.57
C GLY A 5 11.65 13.18 -3.37
N THR A 6 12.36 12.12 -2.95
CA THR A 6 13.39 11.49 -3.79
C THR A 6 12.76 10.80 -5.00
N PRO A 7 13.07 11.21 -6.26
CA PRO A 7 12.55 10.54 -7.45
C PRO A 7 13.06 9.10 -7.54
N MET A 8 12.19 8.17 -7.94
CA MET A 8 12.53 6.76 -8.12
C MET A 8 11.82 6.18 -9.32
N GLY A 9 12.52 5.31 -10.05
CA GLY A 9 11.91 4.47 -11.08
C GLY A 9 11.09 3.32 -10.49
N LEU A 10 10.23 2.71 -11.30
CA LEU A 10 9.32 1.65 -10.87
C LEU A 10 10.06 0.43 -10.30
N GLU A 11 11.14 0.00 -10.95
CA GLU A 11 11.95 -1.14 -10.48
C GLU A 11 12.54 -0.89 -9.09
N ALA A 12 13.09 0.31 -8.86
CA ALA A 12 13.64 0.70 -7.57
C ALA A 12 12.56 0.71 -6.47
N MET A 13 11.36 1.21 -6.79
CA MET A 13 10.21 1.18 -5.88
C MET A 13 9.81 -0.26 -5.54
N GLN A 14 9.74 -1.14 -6.53
CA GLN A 14 9.38 -2.55 -6.32
C GLN A 14 10.41 -3.29 -5.47
N ASN A 15 11.70 -3.06 -5.73
CA ASN A 15 12.79 -3.66 -4.95
C ASN A 15 12.74 -3.22 -3.49
N LEU A 16 12.42 -1.95 -3.23
CA LEU A 16 12.23 -1.43 -1.88
C LEU A 16 11.08 -2.14 -1.15
N LEU A 17 9.93 -2.31 -1.82
CA LEU A 17 8.77 -3.00 -1.25
C LEU A 17 9.07 -4.48 -0.96
N ASN A 18 9.72 -5.17 -1.90
CA ASN A 18 10.13 -6.56 -1.74
C ASN A 18 11.08 -6.75 -0.55
N ALA A 19 12.05 -5.85 -0.38
CA ALA A 19 12.96 -5.89 0.76
C ALA A 19 12.25 -5.60 2.08
N TRP A 20 11.38 -4.58 2.11
CA TRP A 20 10.59 -4.21 3.28
C TRP A 20 9.72 -5.36 3.80
N GLN A 21 9.01 -6.05 2.91
CA GLN A 21 8.13 -7.17 3.27
C GLN A 21 8.90 -8.34 3.94
N ARG A 22 10.20 -8.48 3.68
CA ARG A 22 11.06 -9.51 4.28
C ARG A 22 11.69 -9.11 5.61
N THR A 23 11.47 -7.87 6.07
CA THR A 23 12.00 -7.42 7.36
C THR A 23 11.27 -8.09 8.52
N ARG A 24 11.94 -8.23 9.68
CA ARG A 24 11.34 -8.91 10.86
C ARG A 24 10.13 -8.17 11.45
N LYS A 25 10.07 -6.84 11.31
CA LYS A 25 9.01 -5.98 11.86
C LYS A 25 8.56 -4.95 10.82
N PRO A 26 7.77 -5.34 9.81
CA PRO A 26 7.43 -4.46 8.69
C PRO A 26 6.37 -3.40 9.03
N GLN A 27 5.67 -3.53 10.17
CA GLN A 27 4.56 -2.61 10.49
C GLN A 27 5.04 -1.23 10.97
N THR A 28 6.19 -1.16 11.64
CA THR A 28 6.65 0.04 12.35
C THR A 28 8.13 0.29 12.10
N CYS A 29 8.52 1.56 11.95
CA CYS A 29 9.92 1.96 11.92
C CYS A 29 10.56 1.81 13.32
N PRO A 30 11.90 1.89 13.45
CA PRO A 30 12.57 1.73 14.76
C PRO A 30 12.19 2.79 15.80
N HIS A 31 11.52 3.87 15.39
CA HIS A 31 10.99 4.92 16.27
C HIS A 31 9.49 4.80 16.54
N GLY A 32 8.85 3.72 16.10
CA GLY A 32 7.42 3.43 16.35
C GLY A 32 6.43 4.04 15.35
N ARG A 33 6.88 4.74 14.30
CA ARG A 33 5.96 5.27 13.28
C ARG A 33 5.46 4.15 12.35
N PRO A 34 4.17 4.13 11.97
CA PRO A 34 3.67 3.21 10.95
C PRO A 34 4.43 3.37 9.64
N ILE A 35 4.82 2.25 9.00
CA ILE A 35 5.53 2.28 7.71
C ILE A 35 4.54 2.38 6.53
N CYS A 36 3.37 1.76 6.65
CA CYS A 36 2.36 1.72 5.61
C CYS A 36 0.96 1.91 6.22
N LEU A 37 0.10 2.60 5.48
CA LEU A 37 -1.33 2.71 5.75
C LEU A 37 -2.07 1.94 4.66
N THR A 38 -2.78 0.88 5.05
CA THR A 38 -3.55 0.07 4.10
C THR A 38 -4.95 0.66 3.94
N LEU A 39 -5.29 1.03 2.71
CA LEU A 39 -6.66 1.38 2.33
C LEU A 39 -7.31 0.14 1.73
N ASN A 40 -8.14 -0.55 2.53
CA ASN A 40 -8.95 -1.64 2.02
C ASN A 40 -10.07 -1.12 1.08
N GLU A 41 -10.64 -2.02 0.28
CA GLU A 41 -11.63 -1.66 -0.74
C GLU A 41 -12.86 -0.95 -0.15
N SER A 42 -13.35 -1.39 1.02
CA SER A 42 -14.49 -0.76 1.69
C SER A 42 -14.17 0.67 2.16
N SER A 43 -12.99 0.88 2.75
CA SER A 43 -12.50 2.20 3.15
C SER A 43 -12.35 3.11 1.93
N LEU A 44 -11.76 2.60 0.85
CA LEU A 44 -11.57 3.33 -0.39
C LEU A 44 -12.92 3.72 -1.02
N ALA A 45 -13.86 2.79 -1.10
CA ALA A 45 -15.21 3.03 -1.61
C ALA A 45 -15.92 4.11 -0.80
N ARG A 46 -15.82 4.07 0.54
CA ARG A 46 -16.35 5.10 1.43
C ARG A 46 -15.72 6.47 1.18
N TYR A 47 -14.41 6.57 1.00
CA TYR A 47 -13.73 7.84 0.69
C TYR A 47 -14.29 8.51 -0.57
N PHE A 48 -14.57 7.71 -1.61
CA PHE A 48 -15.13 8.20 -2.86
C PHE A 48 -16.67 8.22 -2.90
N ARG A 49 -17.35 7.96 -1.77
CA ARG A 49 -18.81 7.83 -1.67
C ARG A 49 -19.40 6.85 -2.69
N ARG A 50 -18.65 5.79 -3.01
CA ARG A 50 -19.09 4.70 -3.88
C ARG A 50 -19.65 3.58 -3.03
N SER A 51 -20.83 3.07 -3.37
CA SER A 51 -21.38 1.84 -2.81
C SER A 51 -21.02 0.67 -3.74
N TRP A 52 -19.78 0.21 -3.70
CA TRP A 52 -19.45 -1.05 -4.38
C TRP A 52 -20.01 -2.20 -3.53
N VAL A 53 -20.98 -2.93 -4.08
CA VAL A 53 -21.43 -4.19 -3.50
C VAL A 53 -20.28 -5.19 -3.67
N ILE A 54 -19.73 -5.65 -2.57
CA ILE A 54 -18.71 -6.72 -2.53
C ILE A 54 -19.23 -7.89 -3.37
N GLY A 55 -18.59 -8.17 -4.50
CA GLY A 55 -18.98 -9.24 -5.43
C GLY A 55 -19.48 -8.82 -6.83
N LYS A 56 -19.69 -7.52 -7.12
CA LYS A 56 -20.04 -7.04 -8.49
C LYS A 56 -18.99 -6.14 -9.14
N SER A 57 -17.85 -5.92 -8.49
CA SER A 57 -16.75 -5.04 -8.94
C SER A 57 -15.61 -5.71 -9.70
N HIS A 58 -15.74 -6.96 -10.15
CA HIS A 58 -14.64 -7.57 -10.89
C HIS A 58 -14.74 -7.21 -12.37
N GLY A 59 -14.20 -6.03 -12.72
CA GLY A 59 -13.75 -5.74 -14.08
C GLY A 59 -12.39 -6.39 -14.39
N LEU A 60 -12.04 -7.46 -13.66
CA LEU A 60 -10.88 -8.32 -13.91
C LEU A 60 -11.45 -9.72 -14.11
N GLU A 61 -11.61 -10.10 -15.38
CA GLU A 61 -11.95 -11.46 -15.80
C GLU A 61 -10.81 -12.44 -15.41
N PRO A 62 -11.10 -13.76 -15.27
CA PRO A 62 -10.14 -14.78 -14.82
C PRO A 62 -8.85 -14.88 -15.65
#